data_AF-A0AAV7ES81-F1
#
_entry.id   AF-A0AAV7ES81-F1
#
_cell.length_a   1.000
_cell.length_b   1.000
_cell.length_c   1.000
_cell.angle_alpha   90.00
_cell.angle_beta   90.00
_cell.angle_gamma   90.00
#
_symmetry.space_group_name_H-M   'P 1'
#
loop_
_entity.id
_entity.type
_entity.pdbx_description
1 polymer ?
#
loop_
_entity_poly.entity_id
_entity_poly.type
_entity_poly.pdbx_seq_one_letter_code
_entity_poly.pdbx_strand_id
1 'polypeptide(L)'
;MDKITADCPYPGCFFCVMKEANPSKRRTSILKFFRELPSQDDDGQVLPISGLWNTAMAHPNDPEFIDLGIFECMAALIWKGLKNRRWLSHDQNIYIPYYAAHIIGSYTMNMEEFAESAVHAGVIPPLVELLRGRLTWVEQRVAVRALGHLATYPSTFPAVANHGEILELSIQLAISSLEIVYSHFYQYVDRRLGYHCDLLTRGMGGVEMESRKAEEWASQLQCWSLQLINCFAFKPDFLPIICKSDFLIKLPGMWGGLVNENSPAGIGLL
;
A
#
# COMPACT_ATOMS: atom_id res chain seq x y z
N MET A 1 -17.40 24.51 -36.01
CA MET A 1 -16.78 23.18 -36.19
C MET A 1 -16.58 22.61 -34.81
N ASP A 2 -17.61 21.97 -34.29
CA ASP A 2 -17.54 21.27 -33.02
C ASP A 2 -16.53 20.14 -33.15
N LYS A 3 -15.52 20.13 -32.26
CA LYS A 3 -14.60 19.02 -32.15
C LYS A 3 -15.44 17.81 -31.72
N ILE A 4 -15.64 16.88 -32.65
CA ILE A 4 -16.13 15.53 -32.38
C ILE A 4 -15.24 14.98 -31.26
N THR A 5 -15.77 14.94 -30.04
CA THR A 5 -15.14 14.20 -28.95
C THR A 5 -15.06 12.76 -29.42
N ALA A 6 -13.86 12.28 -29.70
CA ALA A 6 -13.66 10.88 -30.05
C ALA A 6 -14.30 10.03 -28.95
N ASP A 7 -15.31 9.24 -29.32
CA ASP A 7 -15.93 8.30 -28.40
C ASP A 7 -14.84 7.43 -27.79
N CYS A 8 -14.93 7.21 -26.47
CA CYS A 8 -13.93 6.40 -25.78
C CYS A 8 -13.89 5.01 -26.43
N PRO A 9 -12.70 4.51 -26.81
CA PRO A 9 -12.58 3.19 -27.44
C PRO A 9 -13.00 2.05 -26.51
N TYR A 10 -13.19 2.34 -25.22
CA TYR A 10 -13.64 1.40 -24.19
C TYR A 10 -14.91 1.93 -23.51
N PRO A 11 -16.09 1.83 -24.15
CA PRO A 11 -17.37 2.18 -23.53
C PRO A 11 -17.56 1.40 -22.22
N GLY A 12 -17.79 2.10 -21.13
CA GLY A 12 -17.91 1.49 -19.79
C GLY A 12 -16.60 1.39 -19.00
N CYS A 13 -15.47 1.92 -19.50
CA CYS A 13 -14.27 2.07 -18.69
C CYS A 13 -14.50 2.99 -17.49
N PHE A 14 -13.68 2.86 -16.44
CA PHE A 14 -13.80 3.65 -15.21
C PHE A 14 -13.89 5.17 -15.47
N PHE A 15 -13.10 5.72 -16.40
CA PHE A 15 -13.14 7.16 -16.70
C PHE A 15 -14.45 7.59 -17.38
N CYS A 16 -15.05 6.73 -18.19
CA CYS A 16 -16.40 6.96 -18.73
C CYS A 16 -17.44 6.88 -17.63
N VAL A 17 -17.33 5.89 -16.74
CA VAL A 17 -18.21 5.76 -15.57
C VAL A 17 -18.15 7.01 -14.70
N MET A 18 -16.96 7.53 -14.43
CA MET A 18 -16.78 8.75 -13.63
C MET A 18 -17.35 10.02 -14.30
N LYS A 19 -17.49 10.03 -15.63
CA LYS A 19 -18.11 11.13 -16.38
C LYS A 19 -19.64 11.06 -16.45
N GLU A 20 -20.26 9.99 -15.94
CA GLU A 20 -21.72 9.89 -15.89
C GLU A 20 -22.30 11.00 -14.98
N ALA A 21 -23.14 11.84 -15.59
CA ALA A 21 -23.73 13.00 -14.97
C ALA A 21 -24.84 12.62 -13.98
N ASN A 22 -25.52 11.50 -14.20
CA ASN A 22 -26.54 11.00 -13.27
C ASN A 22 -25.88 10.25 -12.09
N PRO A 23 -25.98 10.77 -10.85
CA PRO A 23 -25.27 10.18 -9.71
C PRO A 23 -25.70 8.74 -9.39
N SER A 24 -26.98 8.41 -9.56
CA SER A 24 -27.50 7.07 -9.29
C SER A 24 -26.96 6.05 -10.30
N LYS A 25 -26.96 6.40 -11.59
CA LYS A 25 -26.35 5.56 -12.64
C LYS A 25 -24.85 5.42 -12.45
N ARG A 26 -24.15 6.51 -12.10
CA ARG A 26 -22.71 6.50 -11.81
C ARG A 26 -22.38 5.54 -10.67
N ARG A 27 -23.04 5.68 -9.52
CA ARG A 27 -22.84 4.80 -8.34
C ARG A 27 -23.09 3.33 -8.67
N THR A 28 -24.17 3.03 -9.40
CA THR A 28 -24.48 1.66 -9.85
C THR A 28 -23.38 1.10 -10.75
N SER A 29 -22.83 1.92 -11.64
CA SER A 29 -21.76 1.54 -12.55
C SER A 29 -20.42 1.34 -11.84
N ILE A 30 -20.09 2.19 -10.85
CA ILE A 30 -18.90 2.03 -10.00
C ILE A 30 -18.98 0.75 -9.18
N LEU A 31 -20.14 0.48 -8.54
CA LEU A 31 -20.37 -0.75 -7.79
C LEU A 31 -20.15 -1.98 -8.66
N LYS A 32 -20.69 -1.97 -9.88
CA LYS A 32 -20.48 -3.06 -10.85
C LYS A 32 -18.99 -3.18 -11.21
N PHE A 33 -18.35 -2.06 -11.50
CA PHE A 33 -16.93 -2.00 -11.85
C PHE A 33 -16.03 -2.60 -10.75
N PHE A 34 -16.23 -2.24 -9.48
CA PHE A 34 -15.45 -2.81 -8.37
C PHE A 34 -15.65 -4.31 -8.17
N ARG A 35 -16.84 -4.84 -8.47
CA ARG A 35 -17.11 -6.29 -8.40
C ARG A 35 -16.44 -7.06 -9.52
N GLU A 36 -16.35 -6.49 -10.72
CA GLU A 36 -15.87 -7.16 -11.92
C GLU A 36 -14.36 -6.98 -12.14
N LEU A 37 -13.77 -5.86 -11.73
CA LEU A 37 -12.37 -5.53 -11.99
C LEU A 37 -11.39 -6.65 -11.56
N PRO A 38 -11.51 -7.29 -10.38
CA PRO A 38 -10.58 -8.35 -10.00
C PRO A 38 -10.66 -9.62 -10.87
N SER A 39 -11.81 -9.91 -11.51
CA SER A 39 -11.98 -11.12 -12.33
C SER A 39 -11.56 -10.94 -13.78
N GLN A 40 -11.39 -9.70 -14.25
CA GLN A 40 -10.96 -9.37 -15.61
C GLN A 40 -9.45 -9.55 -15.80
N ASP A 41 -9.00 -9.92 -17.00
CA ASP A 41 -7.57 -10.01 -17.37
C ASP A 41 -7.26 -9.06 -18.55
N ASP A 42 -8.02 -7.98 -18.68
CA ASP A 42 -7.93 -7.03 -19.79
C ASP A 42 -6.64 -6.18 -19.73
N ASP A 43 -6.18 -5.71 -20.89
CA ASP A 43 -5.07 -4.75 -20.96
C ASP A 43 -5.45 -3.40 -20.32
N GLY A 44 -4.48 -2.69 -19.72
CA GLY A 44 -4.70 -1.36 -19.17
C GLY A 44 -5.47 -1.32 -17.84
N GLN A 45 -5.65 -2.45 -17.16
CA GLN A 45 -6.26 -2.52 -15.81
C GLN A 45 -5.60 -1.59 -14.78
N VAL A 46 -4.31 -1.29 -14.95
CA VAL A 46 -3.58 -0.37 -14.07
C VAL A 46 -4.15 1.06 -14.12
N LEU A 47 -4.72 1.50 -15.26
CA LEU A 47 -5.15 2.88 -15.47
C LEU A 47 -6.27 3.31 -14.52
N PRO A 48 -7.40 2.57 -14.42
CA PRO A 48 -8.44 2.91 -13.45
C PRO A 48 -7.93 2.86 -12.01
N ILE A 49 -7.05 1.91 -11.68
CA ILE A 49 -6.50 1.76 -10.33
C ILE A 49 -5.56 2.92 -9.98
N SER A 50 -4.74 3.39 -10.92
CA SER A 50 -3.95 4.61 -10.74
C SER A 50 -4.85 5.84 -10.57
N GLY A 51 -6.00 5.89 -11.25
CA GLY A 51 -7.01 6.94 -11.05
C GLY A 51 -7.58 6.92 -9.63
N LEU A 52 -8.03 5.75 -9.17
CA LEU A 52 -8.53 5.53 -7.81
C LEU A 52 -7.49 5.89 -6.75
N TRP A 53 -6.23 5.52 -6.97
CA TRP A 53 -5.11 5.87 -6.08
C TRP A 53 -4.93 7.38 -5.95
N ASN A 54 -4.92 8.12 -7.07
CA ASN A 54 -4.86 9.57 -7.04
C ASN A 54 -6.05 10.18 -6.30
N THR A 55 -7.27 9.67 -6.52
CA THR A 55 -8.47 10.13 -5.81
C THR A 55 -8.38 9.86 -4.31
N ALA A 56 -7.96 8.65 -3.90
CA ALA A 56 -7.80 8.29 -2.50
C ALA A 56 -6.76 9.17 -1.78
N MET A 57 -5.71 9.58 -2.48
CA MET A 57 -4.71 10.51 -1.93
C MET A 57 -5.22 11.95 -1.83
N ALA A 58 -6.01 12.41 -2.81
CA ALA A 58 -6.54 13.77 -2.83
C ALA A 58 -7.73 13.96 -1.87
N HIS A 59 -8.54 12.92 -1.71
CA HIS A 59 -9.80 12.95 -0.96
C HIS A 59 -9.93 11.73 -0.03
N PRO A 60 -9.00 11.54 0.94
CA PRO A 60 -8.98 10.36 1.81
C PRO A 60 -10.19 10.25 2.75
N ASN A 61 -10.95 11.33 2.92
CA ASN A 61 -12.12 11.38 3.80
C ASN A 61 -13.46 11.30 3.03
N ASP A 62 -13.42 11.06 1.71
CA ASP A 62 -14.63 10.89 0.89
C ASP A 62 -15.12 9.43 0.94
N PRO A 63 -16.34 9.17 1.45
CA PRO A 63 -16.86 7.80 1.57
C PRO A 63 -17.34 7.21 0.24
N GLU A 64 -17.45 7.97 -0.86
CA GLU A 64 -18.18 7.53 -2.07
C GLU A 64 -17.73 6.14 -2.56
N PHE A 65 -16.42 5.88 -2.62
CA PHE A 65 -15.91 4.58 -3.07
C PHE A 65 -15.93 3.50 -2.00
N ILE A 66 -15.88 3.88 -0.72
CA ILE A 66 -15.97 2.95 0.41
C ILE A 66 -17.35 2.30 0.41
N ASP A 67 -18.40 3.11 0.32
CA ASP A 67 -19.80 2.66 0.24
C ASP A 67 -20.08 1.74 -0.96
N LEU A 68 -19.20 1.77 -1.96
CA LEU A 68 -19.35 1.03 -3.22
C LEU A 68 -18.46 -0.21 -3.29
N GLY A 69 -17.69 -0.52 -2.24
CA GLY A 69 -16.91 -1.75 -2.12
C GLY A 69 -15.48 -1.68 -2.65
N ILE A 70 -14.82 -0.51 -2.53
CA ILE A 70 -13.43 -0.37 -2.96
C ILE A 70 -12.48 -1.27 -2.17
N PHE A 71 -12.73 -1.50 -0.88
CA PHE A 71 -11.84 -2.32 -0.05
C PHE A 71 -11.83 -3.79 -0.48
N GLU A 72 -13.00 -4.38 -0.76
CA GLU A 72 -13.12 -5.73 -1.28
C GLU A 72 -12.42 -5.86 -2.64
N CYS A 73 -12.60 -4.86 -3.50
CA CYS A 73 -11.93 -4.79 -4.80
C CYS A 73 -10.40 -4.76 -4.64
N MET A 74 -9.87 -3.88 -3.80
CA MET A 74 -8.42 -3.76 -3.57
C MET A 74 -7.84 -5.03 -2.91
N ALA A 75 -8.53 -5.62 -1.94
CA ALA A 75 -8.13 -6.89 -1.32
C ALA A 75 -8.06 -8.02 -2.34
N ALA A 76 -9.06 -8.12 -3.23
CA ALA A 76 -9.09 -9.12 -4.29
C ALA A 76 -7.96 -8.92 -5.31
N LEU A 77 -7.64 -7.68 -5.68
CA LEU A 77 -6.53 -7.37 -6.60
C LEU A 77 -5.17 -7.71 -6.01
N ILE A 78 -4.93 -7.45 -4.71
CA ILE A 78 -3.72 -7.88 -4.02
C ILE A 78 -3.61 -9.41 -4.06
N TRP A 79 -4.69 -10.12 -3.72
CA TRP A 79 -4.71 -11.58 -3.78
C TRP A 79 -4.42 -12.12 -5.18
N LYS A 80 -4.96 -11.46 -6.21
CA LYS A 80 -4.71 -11.82 -7.60
C LYS A 80 -3.23 -11.69 -7.95
N GLY A 81 -2.60 -10.57 -7.62
CA GLY A 81 -1.17 -10.39 -7.83
C GLY A 81 -0.32 -11.42 -7.09
N LEU A 82 -0.72 -11.78 -5.87
CA LEU A 82 -0.03 -12.79 -5.06
C LEU A 82 -0.17 -14.23 -5.60
N LYS A 83 -1.29 -14.56 -6.26
CA LYS A 83 -1.64 -15.93 -6.69
C LYS A 83 -1.41 -16.18 -8.17
N ASN A 84 -1.47 -15.16 -9.01
CA ASN A 84 -1.38 -15.27 -10.46
C ASN A 84 -0.18 -14.50 -11.00
N ARG A 85 0.99 -15.15 -11.02
CA ARG A 85 2.22 -14.55 -11.54
C ARG A 85 2.12 -14.16 -13.03
N ARG A 86 1.35 -14.91 -13.83
CA ARG A 86 1.17 -14.60 -15.26
C ARG A 86 0.41 -13.29 -15.44
N TRP A 87 -0.69 -13.12 -14.69
CA TRP A 87 -1.43 -11.86 -14.67
C TRP A 87 -0.58 -10.71 -14.14
N LEU A 88 0.18 -10.93 -13.06
CA LEU A 88 1.04 -9.89 -12.48
C LEU A 88 2.11 -9.39 -13.47
N SER A 89 2.70 -10.31 -14.26
CA SER A 89 3.71 -9.97 -15.27
C SER A 89 3.13 -9.43 -16.59
N HIS A 90 1.80 -9.36 -16.71
CA HIS A 90 1.13 -8.92 -17.93
C HIS A 90 0.95 -7.40 -17.94
N ASP A 91 1.19 -6.76 -19.09
CA ASP A 91 1.09 -5.31 -19.30
C ASP A 91 1.77 -4.51 -18.17
N GLN A 92 1.01 -3.69 -17.44
CA GLN A 92 1.46 -2.89 -16.31
C GLN A 92 0.82 -3.37 -14.98
N ASN A 93 0.44 -4.65 -14.89
CA ASN A 93 -0.21 -5.17 -13.69
C ASN A 93 0.69 -5.23 -12.46
N ILE A 94 2.02 -5.14 -12.64
CA ILE A 94 3.00 -5.05 -11.55
C ILE A 94 2.71 -3.92 -10.56
N TYR A 95 2.10 -2.82 -11.01
CA TYR A 95 1.77 -1.68 -10.13
C TYR A 95 0.50 -1.89 -9.30
N ILE A 96 -0.34 -2.87 -9.66
CA ILE A 96 -1.68 -3.00 -9.09
C ILE A 96 -1.65 -3.36 -7.60
N PRO A 97 -0.90 -4.39 -7.13
CA PRO A 97 -0.86 -4.70 -5.71
C PRO A 97 -0.35 -3.53 -4.87
N TYR A 98 0.64 -2.80 -5.40
CA TYR A 98 1.18 -1.60 -4.77
C TYR A 98 0.13 -0.50 -4.62
N TYR A 99 -0.57 -0.13 -5.70
CA TYR A 99 -1.63 0.89 -5.64
C TYR A 99 -2.80 0.45 -4.76
N ALA A 100 -3.20 -0.82 -4.82
CA ALA A 100 -4.30 -1.35 -4.03
C ALA A 100 -4.01 -1.24 -2.52
N ALA A 101 -2.83 -1.64 -2.06
CA ALA A 101 -2.41 -1.47 -0.67
C ALA A 101 -2.34 0.02 -0.27
N HIS A 102 -1.87 0.89 -1.18
CA HIS A 102 -1.80 2.32 -0.94
C HIS A 102 -3.20 2.96 -0.84
N ILE A 103 -4.16 2.56 -1.68
CA ILE A 103 -5.56 3.00 -1.63
C ILE A 103 -6.18 2.64 -0.28
N ILE A 104 -6.02 1.38 0.15
CA ILE A 104 -6.50 0.93 1.47
C ILE A 104 -5.92 1.83 2.55
N GLY A 105 -4.59 2.00 2.59
CA GLY A 105 -3.94 2.84 3.58
C GLY A 105 -4.36 4.31 3.51
N SER A 106 -4.66 4.88 2.34
CA SER A 106 -5.08 6.28 2.24
C SER A 106 -6.46 6.52 2.84
N TYR A 107 -7.44 5.66 2.56
CA TYR A 107 -8.79 5.83 3.13
C TYR A 107 -8.84 5.55 4.63
N THR A 108 -7.98 4.67 5.15
CA THR A 108 -7.98 4.31 6.58
C THR A 108 -7.15 5.25 7.46
N MET A 109 -6.54 6.30 6.92
CA MET A 109 -5.55 7.10 7.66
C MET A 109 -6.13 8.11 8.65
N ASN A 110 -7.37 8.57 8.44
CA ASN A 110 -7.96 9.67 9.20
C ASN A 110 -9.28 9.32 9.91
N MET A 111 -10.02 8.32 9.41
CA MET A 111 -11.39 8.03 9.85
C MET A 111 -11.48 6.60 10.40
N GLU A 112 -11.85 6.46 11.67
CA GLU A 112 -12.00 5.16 12.34
C GLU A 112 -13.06 4.27 11.64
N GLU A 113 -14.20 4.85 11.27
CA GLU A 113 -15.28 4.15 10.54
C GLU A 113 -14.82 3.55 9.21
N PHE A 114 -13.86 4.20 8.54
CA PHE A 114 -13.29 3.70 7.28
C PHE A 114 -12.32 2.55 7.55
N ALA A 115 -11.55 2.62 8.63
CA ALA A 115 -10.71 1.51 9.09
C ALA A 115 -11.56 0.29 9.46
N GLU A 116 -12.66 0.47 10.19
CA GLU A 116 -13.60 -0.60 10.52
C GLU A 116 -14.17 -1.24 9.25
N SER A 117 -14.62 -0.43 8.29
CA SER A 117 -15.12 -0.91 7.00
C SER A 117 -14.07 -1.72 6.24
N ALA A 118 -12.81 -1.28 6.24
CA ALA A 118 -11.71 -2.01 5.61
C ALA A 118 -11.45 -3.37 6.29
N VAL A 119 -11.51 -3.43 7.64
CA VAL A 119 -11.37 -4.69 8.38
C VAL A 119 -12.51 -5.66 8.02
N HIS A 120 -13.76 -5.19 7.98
CA HIS A 120 -14.91 -6.01 7.57
C HIS A 120 -14.79 -6.52 6.13
N ALA A 121 -14.22 -5.72 5.23
CA ALA A 121 -13.93 -6.11 3.85
C ALA A 121 -12.77 -7.12 3.70
N GLY A 122 -12.11 -7.50 4.81
CA GLY A 122 -11.07 -8.53 4.81
C GLY A 122 -9.73 -8.09 4.22
N VAL A 123 -9.36 -6.81 4.38
CA VAL A 123 -8.08 -6.29 3.84
C VAL A 123 -6.84 -6.81 4.57
N ILE A 124 -6.94 -7.24 5.83
CA ILE A 124 -5.77 -7.59 6.65
C ILE A 124 -5.00 -8.79 6.06
N PRO A 125 -5.61 -9.96 5.76
CA PRO A 125 -4.87 -11.11 5.24
C PRO A 125 -4.02 -10.81 3.99
N PRO A 126 -4.52 -10.17 2.91
CA PRO A 126 -3.67 -9.85 1.76
C PRO A 126 -2.56 -8.84 2.09
N LEU A 127 -2.80 -7.87 2.99
CA LEU A 127 -1.75 -6.95 3.44
C LEU A 127 -0.65 -7.68 4.23
N VAL A 128 -1.00 -8.67 5.04
CA VAL A 128 -0.03 -9.50 5.78
C VAL A 128 0.84 -10.31 4.82
N GLU A 129 0.28 -10.87 3.75
CA GLU A 129 1.09 -11.54 2.72
C GLU A 129 2.09 -10.59 2.05
N LEU A 130 1.68 -9.36 1.75
CA LEU A 130 2.60 -8.34 1.25
C LEU A 130 3.69 -8.01 2.29
N LEU A 131 3.31 -7.86 3.57
CA LEU A 131 4.25 -7.62 4.67
C LEU A 131 5.30 -8.72 4.81
N ARG A 132 4.93 -10.00 4.56
CA ARG A 132 5.87 -11.13 4.51
C ARG A 132 6.88 -11.07 3.35
N GLY A 133 6.79 -10.08 2.47
CA GLY A 133 7.69 -9.95 1.33
C GLY A 133 7.38 -10.94 0.20
N ARG A 134 6.12 -11.41 0.09
CA ARG A 134 5.67 -12.31 -0.97
C ARG A 134 5.86 -11.75 -2.39
N LEU A 135 5.92 -10.43 -2.51
CA LEU A 135 6.29 -9.71 -3.73
C LEU A 135 7.68 -9.08 -3.52
N THR A 136 7.73 -7.80 -3.16
CA THR A 136 9.00 -7.10 -2.94
C THR A 136 8.92 -6.15 -1.74
N TRP A 137 10.06 -5.56 -1.38
CA TRP A 137 10.14 -4.55 -0.32
C TRP A 137 9.32 -3.29 -0.63
N VAL A 138 9.03 -3.03 -1.92
CA VAL A 138 8.19 -1.91 -2.34
C VAL A 138 6.75 -2.10 -1.85
N GLU A 139 6.19 -3.30 -2.01
CA GLU A 139 4.86 -3.62 -1.49
C GLU A 139 4.85 -3.76 0.03
N GLN A 140 5.93 -4.28 0.64
CA GLN A 140 6.06 -4.29 2.11
C GLN A 140 5.87 -2.90 2.70
N ARG A 141 6.45 -1.87 2.07
CA ARG A 141 6.35 -0.47 2.54
C ARG A 141 4.91 0.04 2.58
N VAL A 142 4.11 -0.21 1.55
CA VAL A 142 2.70 0.23 1.55
C VAL A 142 1.82 -0.66 2.42
N ALA A 143 2.15 -1.95 2.53
CA ALA A 143 1.46 -2.87 3.42
C ALA A 143 1.64 -2.51 4.89
N VAL A 144 2.89 -2.24 5.33
CA VAL A 144 3.17 -1.83 6.71
C VAL A 144 2.51 -0.49 7.04
N ARG A 145 2.49 0.46 6.11
CA ARG A 145 1.76 1.73 6.27
C ARG A 145 0.25 1.49 6.47
N ALA A 146 -0.38 0.70 5.60
CA ALA A 146 -1.81 0.43 5.70
C ALA A 146 -2.18 -0.30 7.00
N LEU A 147 -1.38 -1.30 7.40
CA LEU A 147 -1.54 -1.99 8.68
C LEU A 147 -1.33 -1.05 9.87
N GLY A 148 -0.38 -0.11 9.79
CA GLY A 148 -0.17 0.94 10.80
C GLY A 148 -1.39 1.82 11.01
N HIS A 149 -2.04 2.26 9.92
CA HIS A 149 -3.27 3.04 10.01
C HIS A 149 -4.41 2.24 10.65
N LEU A 150 -4.59 0.98 10.23
CA LEU A 150 -5.57 0.08 10.84
C LEU A 150 -5.27 -0.20 12.33
N ALA A 151 -4.01 -0.27 12.73
CA ALA A 151 -3.63 -0.53 14.12
C ALA A 151 -3.73 0.71 15.02
N THR A 152 -3.89 1.91 14.45
CA THR A 152 -3.96 3.16 15.21
C THR A 152 -5.26 3.27 16.02
N TYR A 153 -6.36 2.72 15.51
CA TYR A 153 -7.66 2.82 16.16
C TYR A 153 -7.90 1.68 17.16
N PRO A 154 -8.42 1.98 18.37
CA PRO A 154 -8.78 0.94 19.34
C PRO A 154 -9.77 -0.10 18.81
N SER A 155 -10.73 0.29 17.96
CA SER A 155 -11.74 -0.60 17.36
C SER A 155 -11.14 -1.66 16.44
N THR A 156 -10.13 -1.29 15.65
CA THR A 156 -9.52 -2.17 14.64
C THR A 156 -8.20 -2.79 15.06
N PHE A 157 -7.55 -2.27 16.11
CA PHE A 157 -6.30 -2.82 16.64
C PHE A 157 -6.37 -4.33 16.95
N PRO A 158 -7.41 -4.87 17.61
CA PRO A 158 -7.49 -6.31 17.88
C PRO A 158 -7.46 -7.16 16.61
N ALA A 159 -8.11 -6.70 15.53
CA ALA A 159 -8.10 -7.42 14.26
C ALA A 159 -6.70 -7.49 13.66
N VAL A 160 -5.91 -6.42 13.78
CA VAL A 160 -4.50 -6.40 13.35
C VAL A 160 -3.64 -7.27 14.29
N ALA A 161 -3.76 -7.09 15.60
CA ALA A 161 -2.96 -7.80 16.60
C ALA A 161 -3.19 -9.32 16.63
N ASN A 162 -4.37 -9.80 16.22
CA ASN A 162 -4.68 -11.22 16.10
C ASN A 162 -3.82 -11.94 15.05
N HIS A 163 -3.17 -11.21 14.14
CA HIS A 163 -2.13 -11.74 13.26
C HIS A 163 -0.76 -11.62 13.96
N GLY A 164 -0.43 -12.61 14.80
CA GLY A 164 0.70 -12.54 15.73
C GLY A 164 2.09 -12.27 15.12
N GLU A 165 2.29 -12.56 13.84
CA GLU A 165 3.55 -12.29 13.12
C GLU A 165 3.76 -10.82 12.72
N ILE A 166 2.70 -9.99 12.71
CA ILE A 166 2.79 -8.60 12.22
C ILE A 166 3.84 -7.80 13.01
N LEU A 167 3.86 -7.96 14.33
CA LEU A 167 4.80 -7.25 15.19
C LEU A 167 6.25 -7.68 14.90
N GLU A 168 6.49 -8.98 14.78
CA GLU A 168 7.84 -9.50 14.51
C GLU A 168 8.34 -9.10 13.13
N LEU A 169 7.49 -9.17 12.09
CA LEU A 169 7.82 -8.71 10.75
C LEU A 169 8.11 -7.20 10.73
N SER A 170 7.36 -6.41 11.50
CA SER A 170 7.58 -4.97 11.61
C SER A 170 8.92 -4.65 12.28
N ILE A 171 9.28 -5.37 13.35
CA ILE A 171 10.60 -5.25 13.99
C ILE A 171 11.71 -5.62 13.02
N GLN A 172 11.56 -6.72 12.28
CA GLN A 172 12.55 -7.14 11.27
C GLN A 172 12.73 -6.08 10.19
N LEU A 173 11.64 -5.50 9.66
CA LEU A 173 11.70 -4.44 8.65
C LEU A 173 12.29 -3.15 9.21
N ALA A 174 11.97 -2.77 10.45
CA ALA A 174 12.58 -1.60 11.09
C ALA A 174 14.12 -1.75 11.17
N ILE A 175 14.60 -2.95 11.55
CA ILE A 175 16.03 -3.26 11.65
C ILE A 175 16.71 -3.31 10.27
N SER A 176 16.07 -3.92 9.27
CA SER A 176 16.74 -4.33 8.02
C SER A 176 16.37 -3.51 6.79
N SER A 177 15.38 -2.62 6.84
CA SER A 177 14.88 -1.82 5.70
C SER A 177 15.97 -1.15 4.86
N LEU A 178 16.93 -0.47 5.50
CA LEU A 178 18.05 0.14 4.81
C LEU A 178 18.93 -0.93 4.13
N GLU A 179 19.30 -1.97 4.87
CA GLU A 179 20.13 -3.08 4.35
C GLU A 179 19.46 -3.80 3.18
N ILE A 180 18.15 -4.05 3.25
CA ILE A 180 17.34 -4.66 2.18
C ILE A 180 17.48 -3.83 0.91
N VAL A 181 17.29 -2.51 0.99
CA VAL A 181 17.37 -1.66 -0.21
C VAL A 181 18.81 -1.51 -0.70
N TYR A 182 19.77 -1.36 0.20
CA TYR A 182 21.19 -1.27 -0.17
C TYR A 182 21.67 -2.54 -0.88
N SER A 183 21.42 -3.72 -0.30
CA SER A 183 21.88 -5.00 -0.84
C SER A 183 21.10 -5.44 -2.07
N HIS A 184 19.77 -5.28 -2.09
CA HIS A 184 18.92 -5.78 -3.18
C HIS A 184 18.77 -4.81 -4.35
N PHE A 185 19.11 -3.52 -4.19
CA PHE A 185 18.88 -2.51 -5.22
C PHE A 185 20.07 -1.59 -5.48
N TYR A 186 20.76 -1.12 -4.43
CA TYR A 186 21.82 -0.13 -4.59
C TYR A 186 23.16 -0.75 -5.01
N GLN A 187 23.57 -1.86 -4.38
CA GLN A 187 24.89 -2.47 -4.56
C GLN A 187 25.14 -2.99 -5.97
N TYR A 188 24.08 -3.44 -6.67
CA TYR A 188 24.19 -4.04 -8.00
C TYR A 188 23.35 -3.28 -9.01
N VAL A 189 23.76 -2.05 -9.33
CA VAL A 189 23.07 -1.17 -10.28
C VAL A 189 22.78 -1.89 -11.61
N ASP A 190 23.75 -2.62 -12.15
CA ASP A 190 23.62 -3.36 -13.41
C ASP A 190 22.73 -4.62 -13.33
N ARG A 191 22.29 -5.00 -12.13
CA ARG A 191 21.45 -6.19 -11.87
C ARG A 191 20.11 -5.84 -11.22
N ARG A 192 19.72 -4.57 -11.22
CA ARG A 192 18.41 -4.16 -10.71
C ARG A 192 17.31 -4.90 -11.47
N LEU A 193 16.36 -5.46 -10.73
CA LEU A 193 15.18 -6.08 -11.32
C LEU A 193 14.32 -4.98 -11.93
N GLY A 194 13.94 -5.14 -13.22
CA GLY A 194 13.07 -4.18 -13.92
C GLY A 194 11.79 -3.88 -13.14
N TYR A 195 11.21 -4.90 -12.49
CA TYR A 195 10.07 -4.77 -11.57
C TYR A 195 10.25 -3.66 -10.52
N HIS A 196 11.43 -3.58 -9.88
CA HIS A 196 11.71 -2.53 -8.89
C HIS A 196 11.87 -1.16 -9.54
N CYS A 197 12.63 -1.07 -10.65
CA CYS A 197 12.85 0.18 -11.37
C CYS A 197 11.54 0.79 -11.88
N ASP A 198 10.67 -0.08 -12.40
CA ASP A 198 9.33 0.25 -12.87
C ASP A 198 8.49 0.78 -11.71
N LEU A 199 8.37 0.06 -10.59
CA LEU A 199 7.64 0.56 -9.43
C LEU A 199 8.16 1.90 -8.89
N LEU A 200 9.48 2.10 -8.86
CA LEU A 200 10.10 3.31 -8.32
C LEU A 200 9.90 4.54 -9.20
N THR A 201 9.94 4.37 -10.52
CA THR A 201 10.08 5.50 -11.46
C THR A 201 9.14 5.46 -12.66
N ARG A 202 8.24 4.46 -12.72
CA ARG A 202 7.42 4.13 -13.89
C ARG A 202 8.24 3.91 -15.15
N GLY A 203 9.46 3.37 -15.00
CA GLY A 203 10.41 3.15 -16.08
C GLY A 203 11.03 4.42 -16.67
N MET A 204 10.85 5.59 -16.04
CA MET A 204 11.28 6.89 -16.60
C MET A 204 12.43 7.58 -15.83
N GLY A 205 13.04 6.93 -14.83
CA GLY A 205 13.93 7.62 -13.89
C GLY A 205 15.44 7.58 -14.18
N GLY A 206 15.94 6.59 -14.90
CA GLY A 206 17.39 6.39 -14.99
C GLY A 206 18.05 6.13 -13.62
N VAL A 207 19.34 5.78 -13.65
CA VAL A 207 20.05 5.25 -12.47
C VAL A 207 20.00 6.18 -11.25
N GLU A 208 20.18 7.49 -11.45
CA GLU A 208 20.23 8.46 -10.35
C GLU A 208 18.88 8.60 -9.64
N MET A 209 17.79 8.79 -10.40
CA MET A 209 16.45 8.96 -9.82
C MET A 209 15.98 7.68 -9.13
N GLU A 210 16.23 6.53 -9.75
CA GLU A 210 15.97 5.22 -9.16
C GLU A 210 16.67 5.06 -7.81
N SER A 211 17.95 5.43 -7.73
CA SER A 211 18.75 5.31 -6.50
C SER A 211 18.21 6.21 -5.40
N ARG A 212 17.90 7.48 -5.73
CA ARG A 212 17.35 8.45 -4.79
C ARG A 212 15.98 8.03 -4.27
N LYS A 213 15.11 7.53 -5.16
CA LYS A 213 13.79 7.02 -4.80
C LYS A 213 13.89 5.77 -3.92
N ALA A 214 14.83 4.87 -4.22
CA ALA A 214 15.05 3.69 -3.42
C ALA A 214 15.46 4.05 -1.99
N GLU A 215 16.40 4.97 -1.82
CA GLU A 215 16.82 5.46 -0.50
C GLU A 215 15.68 6.12 0.27
N GLU A 216 14.94 7.04 -0.37
CA GLU A 216 13.74 7.67 0.20
C GLU A 216 12.73 6.62 0.69
N TRP A 217 12.50 5.58 -0.11
CA TRP A 217 11.52 4.55 0.18
C TRP A 217 12.01 3.57 1.26
N ALA A 218 13.31 3.32 1.36
CA ALA A 218 13.92 2.55 2.46
C ALA A 218 13.69 3.26 3.81
N SER A 219 13.94 4.57 3.82
CA SER A 219 13.67 5.47 4.93
C SER A 219 12.20 5.45 5.37
N GLN A 220 11.27 5.52 4.41
CA GLN A 220 9.84 5.41 4.69
C GLN A 220 9.45 4.02 5.20
N LEU A 221 10.02 2.94 4.65
CA LEU A 221 9.78 1.58 5.13
C LEU A 221 10.17 1.45 6.61
N GLN A 222 11.36 1.93 6.99
CA GLN A 222 11.78 1.96 8.40
C GLN A 222 10.78 2.74 9.26
N CYS A 223 10.42 3.95 8.82
CA CYS A 223 9.53 4.84 9.56
C CYS A 223 8.14 4.22 9.79
N TRP A 224 7.53 3.63 8.75
CA TRP A 224 6.22 3.02 8.88
C TRP A 224 6.24 1.73 9.69
N SER A 225 7.33 0.97 9.64
CA SER A 225 7.55 -0.16 10.55
C SER A 225 7.60 0.28 12.01
N LEU A 226 8.33 1.35 12.32
CA LEU A 226 8.37 1.94 13.66
C LEU A 226 6.98 2.42 14.10
N GLN A 227 6.25 3.11 13.22
CA GLN A 227 4.89 3.56 13.54
C GLN A 227 3.96 2.37 13.88
N LEU A 228 4.04 1.28 13.13
CA LEU A 228 3.25 0.09 13.42
C LEU A 228 3.66 -0.54 14.76
N ILE A 229 4.96 -0.66 15.06
CA ILE A 229 5.44 -1.15 16.37
C ILE A 229 4.91 -0.26 17.50
N ASN A 230 4.82 1.05 17.30
CA ASN A 230 4.34 2.01 18.30
C ASN A 230 2.89 1.74 18.71
N CYS A 231 2.05 1.28 17.76
CA CYS A 231 0.67 0.86 18.07
C CYS A 231 0.62 -0.30 19.09
N PHE A 232 1.64 -1.17 19.11
CA PHE A 232 1.75 -2.30 20.05
C PHE A 232 2.47 -1.92 21.36
N ALA A 233 3.39 -0.94 21.32
CA ALA A 233 4.28 -0.59 22.43
C ALA A 233 3.56 -0.19 23.73
N PHE A 234 2.35 0.38 23.63
CA PHE A 234 1.55 0.77 24.79
C PHE A 234 0.72 -0.37 25.40
N LYS A 235 0.90 -1.62 24.95
CA LYS A 235 0.15 -2.77 25.45
C LYS A 235 1.09 -3.76 26.15
N PRO A 236 0.85 -4.09 27.43
CA PRO A 236 1.73 -4.96 28.21
C PRO A 236 2.04 -6.31 27.56
N ASP A 237 1.05 -6.89 26.88
CA ASP A 237 1.16 -8.23 26.25
C ASP A 237 2.22 -8.31 25.15
N PHE A 238 2.57 -7.17 24.52
CA PHE A 238 3.55 -7.12 23.43
C PHE A 238 4.95 -6.67 23.85
N LEU A 239 5.10 -6.16 25.08
CA LEU A 239 6.38 -5.72 25.61
C LEU A 239 7.48 -6.81 25.59
N PRO A 240 7.20 -8.10 25.87
CA PRO A 240 8.23 -9.14 25.78
C PRO A 240 8.83 -9.32 24.39
N ILE A 241 8.07 -8.97 23.34
CA ILE A 241 8.54 -9.04 21.94
C ILE A 241 9.33 -7.78 21.57
N ILE A 242 8.83 -6.61 21.97
CA ILE A 242 9.45 -5.30 21.66
C ILE A 242 10.74 -5.09 22.45
N CYS A 243 10.75 -5.43 23.74
CA CYS A 243 11.89 -5.17 24.63
C CYS A 243 13.05 -6.19 24.51
N LYS A 244 13.13 -6.93 23.40
CA LYS A 244 14.27 -7.79 23.10
C LYS A 244 15.53 -6.94 22.89
N SER A 245 16.64 -7.34 23.52
CA SER A 245 17.90 -6.58 23.51
C SER A 245 18.38 -6.23 22.09
N ASP A 246 18.26 -7.18 21.16
CA ASP A 246 18.69 -7.01 19.76
C ASP A 246 17.96 -5.87 19.03
N PHE A 247 16.70 -5.59 19.39
CA PHE A 247 15.94 -4.47 18.84
C PHE A 247 16.27 -3.18 19.57
N LEU A 248 16.23 -3.19 20.91
CA LEU A 248 16.44 -1.99 21.74
C LEU A 248 17.82 -1.36 21.54
N ILE A 249 18.88 -2.16 21.34
CA ILE A 249 20.23 -1.64 21.07
C ILE A 249 20.28 -0.85 19.76
N LYS A 250 19.50 -1.26 18.77
CA LYS A 250 19.48 -0.65 17.43
C LYS A 250 18.50 0.51 17.32
N LEU A 251 17.44 0.51 18.12
CA LEU A 251 16.31 1.45 18.04
C LEU A 251 16.76 2.93 18.03
N PRO A 252 17.71 3.40 18.88
CA PRO A 252 18.15 4.80 18.84
C PRO A 252 18.77 5.24 17.50
N GLY A 253 19.24 4.28 16.68
CA GLY A 253 19.76 4.54 15.34
C GLY A 253 18.71 4.51 14.24
N MET A 254 17.44 4.24 14.55
CA MET A 254 16.34 4.15 13.59
C MET A 254 15.46 5.40 13.67
N TRP A 255 15.55 6.24 12.65
CA TRP A 255 14.85 7.54 12.61
C TRP A 255 14.17 7.81 11.27
N GLY A 256 14.24 6.87 10.32
CA GLY A 256 13.61 7.04 9.01
C GLY A 256 14.31 8.06 8.09
N GLY A 257 15.50 8.56 8.46
CA GLY A 257 16.32 9.48 7.67
C GLY A 257 15.82 10.93 7.64
N LEU A 258 16.64 11.85 7.08
CA LEU A 258 16.40 13.31 7.07
C LEU A 258 15.08 13.73 6.41
N VAL A 259 14.61 12.98 5.42
CA VAL A 259 13.34 13.26 4.72
C VAL A 259 12.12 13.14 5.66
N ASN A 260 12.27 12.42 6.78
CA ASN A 260 11.24 12.20 7.78
C ASN A 260 11.56 12.92 9.11
N GLU A 261 12.29 14.04 9.09
CA GLU A 261 12.71 14.78 10.29
C GLU A 261 11.56 15.14 11.27
N ASN A 262 10.34 15.28 10.75
CA ASN A 262 9.13 15.59 11.55
C ASN A 262 8.32 14.35 11.93
N SER A 263 8.80 13.13 11.64
CA SER A 263 8.06 11.91 11.93
C SER A 263 8.14 11.57 13.42
N PRO A 264 7.00 11.49 14.13
CA PRO A 264 6.98 11.11 15.53
C PRO A 264 7.28 9.62 15.74
N ALA A 265 7.38 8.81 14.68
CA ALA A 265 7.41 7.35 14.77
C ALA A 265 8.67 6.80 15.45
N GLY A 266 9.85 7.41 15.23
CA GLY A 266 11.10 6.99 15.88
C GLY A 266 11.25 7.52 17.30
N ILE A 267 10.80 8.75 17.55
CA ILE A 267 10.88 9.40 18.87
C ILE A 267 9.82 8.87 19.83
N GLY A 268 8.61 8.57 19.35
CA GLY A 268 7.51 8.05 20.16
C GLY A 268 7.70 6.62 20.66
N LEU A 269 8.66 5.89 20.12
CA LEU A 269 9.05 4.53 20.54
C LEU A 269 10.15 4.49 21.61
N LEU A 270 10.89 5.59 21.80
CA LEU A 270 11.93 5.73 22.82
C LEU A 270 11.33 6.15 24.17
#